data_AF-A0A6I5YRQ0-F1
#
_entry.id   AF-A0A6I5YRQ0-F1
#
_cell.length_a   1.000
_cell.length_b   1.000
_cell.length_c   1.000
_cell.angle_alpha   90.00
_cell.angle_beta   90.00
_cell.angle_gamma   90.00
#
_symmetry.space_group_name_H-M   'P 1'
#
loop_
_entity.id
_entity.type
_entity.pdbx_description
1 polymer ?
#
loop_
_entity_poly.entity_id
_entity_poly.type
_entity_poly.pdbx_seq_one_letter_code
_entity_poly.pdbx_strand_id
1 'polypeptide(L)' 'MAMPAPDPDAVEAVLRRGRTALAWEVLRRDSAYWAAFTGLAGASVAAAVADGAFERRWGLHFP' A
#
# COMPACT_ATOMS: atom_id res chain seq x y z
N MET A 1 -26.94 -5.85 -7.85
CA MET A 1 -26.03 -5.19 -6.89
C MET A 1 -25.57 -3.90 -7.53
N ALA A 2 -25.80 -2.75 -6.90
CA ALA A 2 -25.25 -1.49 -7.41
C ALA A 2 -23.72 -1.55 -7.23
N MET A 3 -22.96 -1.25 -8.28
CA MET A 3 -21.52 -1.08 -8.14
C MET A 3 -21.28 0.16 -7.28
N PRO A 4 -20.42 0.09 -6.24
CA PRO A 4 -20.07 1.28 -5.48
C PRO A 4 -19.44 2.31 -6.42
N ALA A 5 -19.77 3.59 -6.19
CA ALA A 5 -19.15 4.67 -6.94
C ALA A 5 -17.62 4.64 -6.76
N PRO A 6 -16.84 5.02 -7.79
CA PRO A 6 -15.38 5.08 -7.68
C PRO A 6 -14.98 6.03 -6.55
N ASP A 7 -13.99 5.63 -5.76
CA ASP A 7 -13.44 6.46 -4.69
C ASP A 7 -12.75 7.70 -5.30
N PRO A 8 -13.21 8.93 -4.97
CA PRO A 8 -12.71 10.15 -5.60
C PRO A 8 -11.23 10.40 -5.31
N ASP A 9 -10.74 10.03 -4.13
CA ASP A 9 -9.32 10.18 -3.79
C ASP A 9 -8.46 9.24 -4.63
N ALA A 10 -8.95 8.00 -4.86
CA ALA A 10 -8.26 7.05 -5.71
C ALA A 10 -8.21 7.51 -7.17
N VAL A 11 -9.31 8.11 -7.66
CA VAL A 11 -9.37 8.70 -9.00
C VAL A 11 -8.41 9.88 -9.13
N GLU A 12 -8.39 10.81 -8.17
CA GLU A 12 -7.48 11.95 -8.21
C GLU A 12 -6.01 11.51 -8.16
N ALA A 13 -5.68 10.57 -7.27
CA ALA A 13 -4.32 10.05 -7.14
C ALA A 13 -3.84 9.40 -8.45
N VAL A 14 -4.70 8.62 -9.12
CA VAL A 14 -4.37 8.00 -10.42
C VAL A 14 -4.21 9.05 -11.51
N LEU A 15 -5.08 10.07 -11.56
CA LEU A 15 -4.97 11.15 -12.54
C LEU A 15 -3.65 11.93 -12.37
N ARG A 16 -3.21 12.17 -11.13
CA ARG A 16 -2.02 12.98 -10.83
C ARG A 16 -0.70 12.21 -10.88
N ARG A 17 -0.70 10.93 -10.52
CA ARG A 17 0.52 10.13 -10.29
C ARG A 17 0.56 8.82 -11.09
N GLY A 18 -0.47 8.55 -11.89
CA GLY A 18 -0.57 7.36 -12.73
C GLY A 18 -0.98 6.10 -11.98
N ARG A 19 -0.89 4.96 -12.67
CA ARG A 19 -1.36 3.65 -12.18
C ARG A 19 -0.66 3.17 -10.91
N THR A 20 0.58 3.58 -10.66
CA THR A 20 1.32 3.28 -9.42
C THR A 20 0.63 3.86 -8.18
N ALA A 21 -0.08 4.98 -8.32
CA ALA A 21 -0.87 5.52 -7.21
C ALA A 21 -2.09 4.67 -6.89
N LEU A 22 -2.67 3.95 -7.85
CA LEU A 22 -3.76 3.01 -7.57
C LEU A 22 -3.31 1.90 -6.63
N ALA A 23 -2.10 1.36 -6.84
CA ALA A 23 -1.54 0.34 -5.98
C ALA A 23 -1.37 0.85 -4.53
N TRP A 24 -0.86 2.07 -4.37
CA TRP A 24 -0.77 2.72 -3.07
C TRP A 24 -2.14 2.95 -2.41
N GLU A 25 -3.12 3.39 -3.19
CA GLU A 25 -4.48 3.65 -2.73
C GLU A 25 -5.20 2.38 -2.28
N VAL A 26 -4.96 1.25 -2.94
CA VAL A 26 -5.44 -0.07 -2.50
C VAL A 26 -4.78 -0.48 -1.18
N LEU A 27 -3.46 -0.38 -1.10
CA LEU A 27 -2.70 -0.81 0.09
C LEU A 27 -3.03 0.04 1.32
N ARG A 28 -3.16 1.36 1.19
CA ARG A 28 -3.49 2.24 2.33
C ARG A 28 -4.90 2.04 2.89
N ARG A 29 -5.79 1.33 2.18
CA ARG A 29 -7.14 1.00 2.66
C ARG A 29 -7.21 -0.42 3.25
N ASP A 30 -6.18 -1.22 3.06
CA ASP A 30 -6.07 -2.57 3.61
C ASP A 30 -5.58 -2.51 5.07
N SER A 31 -6.41 -3.01 5.98
CA SER A 31 -6.09 -3.02 7.41
C SER A 31 -4.98 -4.00 7.78
N ALA A 32 -4.83 -5.11 7.03
CA ALA A 32 -3.74 -6.06 7.21
C ALA A 32 -2.41 -5.48 6.70
N TYR A 33 -2.45 -4.68 5.64
CA TYR A 33 -1.29 -3.89 5.21
C TYR A 33 -0.86 -2.93 6.31
N TRP A 34 -1.79 -2.15 6.87
CA TRP A 34 -1.49 -1.21 7.97
C TRP A 34 -0.97 -1.89 9.22
N ALA A 35 -1.55 -3.03 9.62
CA ALA A 35 -1.08 -3.80 10.77
C ALA A 35 0.35 -4.34 10.53
N ALA A 36 0.63 -4.83 9.32
CA ALA A 36 1.98 -5.26 8.95
C ALA A 36 2.95 -4.08 8.96
N PHE A 37 2.62 -2.96 8.30
CA PHE A 37 3.45 -1.76 8.21
C PHE A 37 3.72 -1.11 9.57
N THR A 38 2.74 -1.03 10.45
CA THR A 38 2.93 -0.49 11.82
C THR A 38 3.72 -1.45 12.71
N GLY A 39 3.55 -2.77 12.53
CA GLY A 39 4.42 -3.77 13.14
C GLY A 39 5.90 -3.62 12.70
N LEU A 40 6.13 -3.19 11.46
CA LEU A 40 7.46 -2.87 10.96
C LEU A 40 8.04 -1.59 11.55
N ALA A 41 7.22 -0.58 11.87
CA ALA A 41 7.69 0.70 12.44
C ALA A 41 8.31 0.57 13.85
N GLY A 42 8.06 -0.54 14.55
CA GLY A 42 8.75 -0.91 15.80
C GLY A 42 10.11 -1.59 15.59
N ALA A 43 10.33 -2.15 14.40
CA ALA A 43 11.65 -2.57 13.91
C ALA A 43 12.26 -1.40 13.11
N SER A 44 13.56 -1.38 12.85
CA SER A 44 14.06 -0.37 11.91
C SER A 44 13.38 -0.60 10.56
N VAL A 45 12.94 0.47 9.88
CA VAL A 45 12.38 0.37 8.52
C VAL A 45 13.35 -0.40 7.60
N ALA A 46 14.66 -0.31 7.85
CA ALA A 46 15.68 -1.12 7.17
C ALA A 46 15.55 -2.64 7.42
N ALA A 47 15.24 -3.08 8.64
CA ALA A 47 15.03 -4.50 8.95
C ALA A 47 13.75 -5.05 8.29
N ALA A 48 12.73 -4.20 8.16
CA ALA A 48 11.48 -4.50 7.48
C ALA A 48 11.64 -4.68 5.96
N VAL A 49 12.44 -3.80 5.34
CA VAL A 49 12.80 -3.85 3.92
C VAL A 49 13.73 -5.03 3.63
N ALA A 50 14.59 -5.40 4.59
CA ALA A 50 15.43 -6.59 4.50
C ALA A 50 14.64 -7.91 4.64
N ASP A 51 13.46 -7.88 5.27
CA ASP A 51 12.57 -9.04 5.32
C ASP A 51 11.81 -9.19 3.99
N GLY A 52 12.40 -9.98 3.09
CA GLY A 52 11.79 -10.34 1.81
C GLY A 52 10.42 -11.02 1.92
N ALA A 53 9.91 -11.35 3.12
CA ALA A 53 8.52 -11.76 3.32
C ALA A 53 7.52 -10.61 3.09
N PHE A 54 7.86 -9.36 3.45
CA PHE A 54 6.98 -8.21 3.25
C PHE A 54 6.87 -7.85 1.77
N GLU A 55 8.00 -7.80 1.07
CA GLU A 55 8.06 -7.59 -0.38
C GLU A 55 7.27 -8.68 -1.14
N ARG A 56 7.50 -9.97 -0.84
CA ARG A 56 6.77 -11.07 -1.50
C ARG A 56 5.26 -11.03 -1.27
N ARG A 57 4.81 -10.52 -0.12
CA ARG A 57 3.39 -10.46 0.25
C ARG A 57 2.68 -9.24 -0.33
N TRP A 58 3.34 -8.09 -0.36
CA TRP A 58 2.71 -6.81 -0.72
C TRP A 58 3.22 -6.20 -2.03
N GLY A 59 4.29 -6.74 -2.62
CA GLY A 59 4.86 -6.29 -3.89
C GLY A 59 5.52 -4.90 -3.84
N LEU A 60 5.88 -4.43 -2.65
CA LEU A 60 6.50 -3.11 -2.45
C LEU A 60 8.01 -3.21 -2.32
N HIS A 61 8.73 -2.47 -3.16
CA HIS A 61 10.13 -2.16 -2.97
C HIS A 61 10.27 -0.75 -2.38
N PHE A 62 11.05 -0.65 -1.30
CA PHE A 62 11.49 0.63 -0.76
C PHE A 62 12.96 0.82 -1.16
N PRO A 63 13.34 1.97 -1.77
CA PRO A 63 14.73 2.28 -2.09
C PRO A 63 15.55 2.60 -0.84
#